data_AF-A0A4Y9PZC5-F1
#
_entry.id   AF-A0A4Y9PZC5-F1
#
_cell.length_a   1.000
_cell.length_b   1.000
_cell.length_c   1.000
_cell.angle_alpha   90.00
_cell.angle_beta   90.00
_cell.angle_gamma   90.00
#
_symmetry.space_group_name_H-M   'P 1'
#
loop_
_entity.id
_entity.type
_entity.pdbx_description
1 polymer ?
#
loop_
_entity_poly.entity_id
_entity_poly.type
_entity_poly.pdbx_seq_one_letter_code
_entity_poly.pdbx_strand_id
1 'polypeptide(L)'
;MGVEAFADQARRELLATGETVRRRSVEAAGELTAQEGHMARLAAEGLTNPEIGAQLYLSSRTVESHLRKVFAKVGVSTRRQLRRALHEARTA
;
A
#
# COMPACT_ATOMS: atom_id res chain seq x y z
N MET A 1 31.44 4.03 -4.55
CA MET A 1 30.64 5.02 -3.80
C MET A 1 29.17 4.67 -4.05
N GLY A 2 28.59 3.88 -3.15
CA GLY A 2 27.47 2.98 -3.44
C GLY A 2 26.09 3.58 -3.20
N VAL A 3 25.16 3.20 -4.08
CA VAL A 3 23.70 3.34 -3.99
C VAL A 3 23.09 2.65 -2.75
N GLU A 4 23.88 1.85 -2.05
CA GLU A 4 23.51 1.12 -0.83
C GLU A 4 23.35 2.06 0.39
N ALA A 5 24.02 3.22 0.39
CA ALA A 5 23.95 4.19 1.49
C ALA A 5 22.58 4.89 1.61
N PHE A 6 21.81 4.98 0.51
CA PHE A 6 20.48 5.61 0.52
C PHE A 6 19.37 4.70 1.04
N ALA A 7 19.54 3.38 0.96
CA ALA A 7 18.57 2.41 1.48
C ALA A 7 18.56 2.36 3.02
N ASP A 8 19.70 2.60 3.66
CA ASP A 8 19.81 2.62 5.12
C ASP A 8 19.36 3.94 5.75
N GLN A 9 19.49 5.06 5.03
CA GLN A 9 18.99 6.37 5.49
C GLN A 9 17.44 6.37 5.57
N ALA A 10 16.77 5.83 4.56
CA ALA A 10 15.31 5.69 4.53
C ALA A 10 14.78 4.77 5.66
N ARG A 11 15.57 3.78 6.09
CA ARG A 11 15.23 2.93 7.25
C ARG A 11 15.32 3.67 8.58
N ARG A 12 16.26 4.59 8.73
CA ARG A 12 16.43 5.39 9.96
C ARG A 12 15.35 6.46 10.13
N GLU A 13 14.96 7.11 9.05
CA GLU A 13 13.88 8.11 9.05
C GLU A 13 12.52 7.46 9.40
N LEU A 14 12.24 6.26 8.88
CA LEU A 14 11.02 5.49 9.17
C LEU A 14 10.92 5.02 10.63
N LEU A 15 12.04 4.81 11.31
CA LEU A 15 12.06 4.47 12.75
C LEU A 15 11.74 5.70 13.62
N ALA A 16 11.96 6.92 13.13
CA ALA A 16 11.74 8.16 13.88
C ALA A 16 10.26 8.63 13.91
N THR A 17 9.45 8.30 12.91
CA THR A 17 8.06 8.82 12.77
C THR A 17 6.96 7.84 13.19
N GLY A 18 7.22 6.92 14.13
CA GLY A 18 6.33 5.82 14.54
C GLY A 18 4.94 6.19 15.11
N GLU A 19 4.54 7.46 15.11
CA GLU A 19 3.35 7.94 15.82
C GLU A 19 2.12 8.18 14.92
N THR A 20 2.30 8.61 13.67
CA THR A 20 1.19 8.98 12.77
C THR A 20 0.55 7.81 12.03
N VAL A 21 1.29 6.72 11.76
CA VAL A 21 0.76 5.54 11.06
C VAL A 21 -0.13 4.68 11.96
N ARG A 22 0.16 4.58 13.26
CA ARG A 22 -0.63 3.75 14.19
C ARG A 22 -2.02 4.34 14.45
N ARG A 23 -2.16 5.64 14.73
CA ARG A 23 -3.50 6.23 15.01
C ARG A 23 -4.45 6.10 13.82
N ARG A 24 -4.00 6.42 12.60
CA ARG A 24 -4.84 6.32 11.39
C ARG A 24 -5.24 4.89 11.03
N SER A 25 -4.43 3.90 11.42
CA SER A 25 -4.72 2.49 11.14
C SER A 25 -5.84 1.89 12.00
N VAL A 26 -6.17 2.50 13.15
CA VAL A 26 -7.21 2.02 14.06
C VAL A 26 -8.61 2.53 13.65
N GLU A 27 -8.72 3.74 13.09
CA GLU A 27 -10.01 4.30 12.62
C GLU A 27 -10.57 3.64 11.35
N ALA A 28 -9.73 2.96 10.57
CA ALA A 28 -10.08 2.43 9.25
C ALA A 28 -10.28 0.90 9.25
N ALA A 29 -10.74 0.31 10.34
CA ALA A 29 -10.79 -1.15 10.50
C ALA A 29 -11.74 -1.86 9.51
N GLY A 30 -12.71 -1.16 8.93
CA GLY A 30 -13.61 -1.69 7.89
C GLY A 30 -13.45 -1.05 6.50
N GLU A 31 -12.87 0.14 6.40
CA GLU A 31 -12.79 0.91 5.16
C GLU A 31 -11.33 1.15 4.73
N LEU A 32 -11.10 1.21 3.42
CA LEU A 32 -9.79 1.57 2.90
C LEU A 32 -9.54 3.06 3.15
N THR A 33 -8.39 3.39 3.72
CA THR A 33 -7.92 4.79 3.74
C THR A 33 -7.70 5.29 2.31
N ALA A 34 -7.67 6.61 2.11
CA ALA A 34 -7.43 7.20 0.78
C ALA A 34 -6.13 6.68 0.11
N GLN A 35 -5.05 6.51 0.89
CA GLN A 35 -3.78 5.99 0.39
C GLN A 35 -3.86 4.50 0.04
N GLU A 36 -4.52 3.70 0.87
CA GLU A 36 -4.80 2.29 0.59
C GLU A 36 -5.67 2.13 -0.66
N GLY A 37 -6.70 2.96 -0.82
CA GLY A 37 -7.55 2.98 -2.01
C GLY A 37 -6.82 3.41 -3.29
N HIS A 38 -5.84 4.32 -3.19
CA HIS A 38 -4.98 4.67 -4.33
C HIS A 38 -4.09 3.47 -4.71
N MET A 39 -3.43 2.87 -3.73
CA MET A 39 -2.56 1.71 -3.95
C MET A 39 -3.33 0.50 -4.50
N ALA A 40 -4.55 0.29 -4.03
CA ALA A 40 -5.46 -0.76 -4.50
C ALA A 40 -5.83 -0.58 -5.98
N ARG A 41 -6.11 0.65 -6.42
CA ARG A 41 -6.41 0.97 -7.82
C ARG A 41 -5.25 0.65 -8.74
N LEU A 42 -4.06 1.15 -8.41
CA LEU A 42 -2.84 0.89 -9.19
C LEU A 42 -2.55 -0.61 -9.28
N ALA A 43 -2.71 -1.35 -8.18
CA ALA A 43 -2.54 -2.81 -8.17
C ALA A 43 -3.60 -3.54 -9.03
N ALA A 44 -4.84 -3.05 -9.04
CA ALA A 44 -5.92 -3.60 -9.87
C ALA A 44 -5.74 -3.30 -11.37
N GLU A 45 -5.10 -2.18 -11.70
CA GLU A 45 -4.67 -1.81 -13.06
C GLU A 45 -3.49 -2.66 -13.57
N GLY A 46 -2.84 -3.41 -12.67
CA GLY A 46 -1.80 -4.39 -13.01
C GLY A 46 -0.39 -3.98 -12.59
N LEU A 47 -0.19 -2.78 -12.04
CA LEU A 47 1.14 -2.28 -11.69
C LEU A 47 1.78 -3.11 -10.57
N THR A 48 3.03 -3.50 -10.75
CA THR A 48 3.84 -4.23 -9.78
C THR A 48 4.19 -3.37 -8.56
N ASN A 49 4.60 -3.99 -7.44
CA ASN A 49 4.94 -3.24 -6.23
C ASN A 49 6.07 -2.19 -6.44
N PRO A 50 7.12 -2.47 -7.25
CA PRO A 50 8.11 -1.45 -7.61
C PRO A 50 7.54 -0.29 -8.43
N GLU A 51 6.67 -0.55 -9.40
CA GLU A 51 6.05 0.50 -10.23
C GLU A 51 5.12 1.40 -9.41
N ILE A 52 4.30 0.79 -8.55
CA ILE A 52 3.48 1.52 -7.57
C ILE A 52 4.38 2.34 -6.63
N GLY A 53 5.48 1.75 -6.16
CA GLY A 53 6.45 2.43 -5.31
C GLY A 53 7.06 3.65 -5.99
N ALA A 54 7.43 3.54 -7.26
CA ALA A 54 7.95 4.64 -8.05
C ALA A 54 6.93 5.77 -8.21
N GLN A 55 5.65 5.45 -8.44
CA GLN A 55 4.60 6.47 -8.57
C GLN A 55 4.24 7.15 -7.25
N LEU A 56 4.30 6.42 -6.14
CA LEU A 56 3.90 6.91 -4.82
C LEU A 56 5.09 7.38 -3.97
N TYR A 57 6.31 7.36 -4.50
CA TYR A 57 7.55 7.66 -3.78
C TYR A 57 7.74 6.77 -2.53
N LEU A 58 7.45 5.47 -2.68
CA LEU A 58 7.54 4.46 -1.63
C LEU A 58 8.45 3.30 -2.04
N SER A 59 9.03 2.62 -1.05
CA SER A 59 9.70 1.35 -1.32
C SER A 59 8.70 0.27 -1.73
N SER A 60 9.13 -0.66 -2.59
CA SER A 60 8.34 -1.83 -2.97
C SER A 60 7.87 -2.65 -1.77
N ARG A 61 8.68 -2.72 -0.70
CA ARG A 61 8.36 -3.39 0.57
C ARG A 61 7.26 -2.66 1.34
N THR A 62 7.28 -1.32 1.33
CA THR A 62 6.22 -0.51 1.92
C THR A 62 4.90 -0.77 1.19
N VAL A 63 4.92 -0.74 -0.15
CA VAL A 63 3.76 -1.06 -0.99
C VAL A 63 3.22 -2.46 -0.68
N GLU A 64 4.09 -3.46 -0.59
CA GLU A 64 3.70 -4.84 -0.24
C GLU A 64 2.95 -4.90 1.11
N SER A 65 3.48 -4.23 2.14
CA SER A 65 2.87 -4.19 3.48
C SER A 65 1.49 -3.54 3.47
N HIS A 66 1.33 -2.43 2.74
CA HIS A 66 0.04 -1.77 2.58
C HIS A 66 -0.95 -2.64 1.79
N LEU A 67 -0.54 -3.25 0.68
CA LEU A 67 -1.40 -4.13 -0.11
C LEU A 67 -1.86 -5.36 0.67
N ARG A 68 -1.03 -5.90 1.58
CA ARG A 68 -1.45 -6.98 2.47
C ARG A 68 -2.60 -6.55 3.39
N LYS A 69 -2.56 -5.33 3.92
CA LYS A 69 -3.66 -4.76 4.74
C LYS A 69 -4.91 -4.51 3.89
N VAL A 70 -4.75 -3.99 2.68
CA VAL A 70 -5.85 -3.79 1.72
C VAL A 70 -6.55 -5.12 1.43
N PHE A 71 -5.79 -6.16 1.11
CA PHE A 71 -6.30 -7.49 0.83
C PHE A 71 -7.10 -8.05 2.01
N ALA A 72 -6.59 -7.89 3.23
CA ALA A 72 -7.31 -8.29 4.44
C ALA A 72 -8.61 -7.50 4.65
N LYS A 73 -8.59 -6.18 4.46
CA LYS A 73 -9.77 -5.30 4.60
C LYS A 73 -10.86 -5.60 3.57
N VAL A 74 -10.48 -5.88 2.32
CA VAL A 74 -11.41 -6.16 1.21
C VAL A 74 -11.83 -7.64 1.19
N GLY A 75 -11.16 -8.51 1.94
CA GLY A 75 -11.47 -9.95 1.96
C GLY A 75 -10.99 -10.71 0.72
N VAL A 76 -9.89 -10.28 0.10
CA VAL A 76 -9.30 -10.90 -1.10
C VAL A 76 -7.87 -11.35 -0.84
N SER A 77 -7.36 -12.28 -1.64
CA SER A 77 -5.98 -12.78 -1.50
C SER A 77 -5.13 -12.59 -2.76
N THR A 78 -5.74 -12.15 -3.88
CA THR A 78 -5.05 -11.96 -5.15
C THR A 78 -5.37 -10.61 -5.78
N ARG A 79 -4.42 -10.08 -6.57
CA ARG A 79 -4.63 -8.86 -7.37
C ARG A 79 -5.83 -8.98 -8.33
N ARG A 80 -6.05 -10.17 -8.89
CA ARG A 80 -7.20 -10.45 -9.75
C ARG A 80 -8.53 -10.33 -8.99
N GLN A 81 -8.60 -10.87 -7.78
CA GLN A 81 -9.77 -10.72 -6.92
C GLN A 81 -9.95 -9.27 -6.47
N LEU A 82 -8.87 -8.56 -6.14
CA LEU A 82 -8.94 -7.13 -5.82
C LEU A 82 -9.55 -6.33 -6.99
N ARG A 83 -9.09 -6.57 -8.22
CA ARG A 83 -9.65 -5.92 -9.42
C ARG A 83 -11.14 -6.18 -9.53
N ARG A 84 -11.57 -7.44 -9.35
CA ARG A 84 -13.00 -7.82 -9.37
C ARG A 84 -13.79 -7.08 -8.28
N ALA A 85 -13.33 -7.10 -7.03
CA ALA A 85 -13.99 -6.44 -5.92
C ALA A 85 -14.15 -4.93 -6.14
N LEU A 86 -13.13 -4.26 -6.71
CA LEU A 86 -13.20 -2.84 -7.04
C LEU A 86 -14.15 -2.53 -8.21
N HIS A 87 -14.34 -3.46 -9.16
CA HIS A 87 -15.36 -3.31 -10.19
C HIS A 87 -16.77 -3.44 -9.62
N GLU A 88 -17.01 -4.44 -8.77
CA GLU A 88 -18.30 -4.68 -8.12
C GLU A 88 -18.72 -3.47 -7.25
N ALA A 89 -17.77 -2.87 -6.53
CA ALA A 89 -18.01 -1.66 -5.73
C ALA A 89 -18.32 -0.39 -6.55
N ARG A 90 -18.05 -0.36 -7.87
CA ARG A 90 -18.41 0.77 -8.76
C ARG A 90 -19.77 0.60 -9.43
N THR A 91 -20.29 -0.63 -9.43
CA THR A 91 -21.57 -0.98 -10.06
C THR A 91 -22.73 -1.06 -9.07
N ALA A 92 -22.43 -1.01 -7.77
CA ALA A 92 -23.39 -0.91 -6.66
C ALA A 92 -23.63 0.57 -6.31
#